data_AF-A0A5E4PU20-F1
#
_entry.id   AF-A0A5E4PU20-F1
#
_cell.length_a   1.000
_cell.length_b   1.000
_cell.length_c   1.000
_cell.angle_alpha   90.00
_cell.angle_beta   90.00
_cell.angle_gamma   90.00
#
_symmetry.space_group_name_H-M   'P 1'
#
loop_
_entity.id
_entity.type
_entity.pdbx_description
1 polymer ?
#
loop_
_entity_poly.entity_id
_entity_poly.type
_entity_poly.pdbx_seq_one_letter_code
_entity_poly.pdbx_strand_id
1 'polypeptide(L)'
;MSLKRVLVPECLPTIKKNIFGYDALIWNTKHKLTEEILDLAELIRRGLPLGNTPNVLDDAVADITVGLLIGAARGFKAGIQEVESMVYNGAWAVILLAAQLGSSVWGE
;
A
#
# COMPACT_ATOMS: atom_id res chain seq x y z
N MET A 1 18.54 -12.92 -23.80
CA MET A 1 18.34 -14.24 -23.15
C MET A 1 17.04 -14.16 -22.36
N SER A 2 15.98 -14.79 -22.87
CA SER A 2 14.59 -14.55 -22.47
C SER A 2 14.21 -15.39 -21.24
N LEU A 3 13.96 -14.74 -20.10
CA LEU A 3 13.38 -15.37 -18.90
C LEU A 3 11.86 -15.25 -18.94
N LYS A 4 11.21 -15.97 -19.85
CA LYS A 4 9.77 -16.28 -19.74
C LYS A 4 9.62 -17.61 -19.01
N ARG A 5 9.81 -17.61 -17.69
CA ARG A 5 9.31 -18.68 -16.83
C ARG A 5 8.25 -18.06 -15.93
N VAL A 6 7.04 -17.97 -16.46
CA VAL A 6 5.85 -17.66 -15.66
C VAL A 6 5.69 -18.84 -14.71
N LEU A 7 6.08 -18.63 -13.45
CA LEU A 7 5.95 -19.62 -12.39
C LEU A 7 4.46 -19.83 -12.16
N VAL A 8 3.95 -21.01 -12.52
CA VAL A 8 2.62 -21.44 -12.07
C VAL A 8 2.66 -21.40 -10.54
N PRO A 9 1.77 -20.65 -9.86
CA PRO A 9 1.83 -20.51 -8.41
C PRO A 9 1.73 -21.88 -7.74
N GLU A 10 2.59 -22.17 -6.77
CA GLU A 10 2.59 -23.47 -6.06
C GLU A 10 1.24 -23.80 -5.40
N CYS A 11 0.41 -22.78 -5.14
CA CYS A 11 -0.94 -22.93 -4.61
C CYS A 11 -1.98 -23.40 -5.64
N LEU A 12 -1.71 -23.35 -6.95
CA LEU A 12 -2.71 -23.65 -7.98
C LEU A 12 -3.22 -25.10 -7.95
N PRO A 13 -2.39 -26.15 -7.78
CA PRO A 13 -2.88 -27.52 -7.65
C PRO A 13 -3.80 -27.69 -6.43
N THR A 14 -3.45 -27.06 -5.31
CA THR A 14 -4.25 -27.09 -4.08
C THR A 14 -5.59 -26.38 -4.26
N ILE A 15 -5.61 -25.21 -4.91
CA ILE A 15 -6.84 -24.50 -5.23
C ILE A 15 -7.74 -25.38 -6.10
N LYS A 16 -7.23 -25.89 -7.23
CA LYS A 16 -7.99 -26.76 -8.15
C LYS A 16 -8.60 -27.99 -7.47
N LYS A 17 -7.93 -28.57 -6.47
CA LYS A 17 -8.45 -29.70 -5.70
C LYS A 17 -9.62 -29.32 -4.77
N ASN A 18 -9.66 -28.09 -4.28
CA ASN A 18 -10.55 -27.68 -3.19
C ASN A 18 -11.69 -26.72 -3.60
N ILE A 19 -11.69 -26.16 -4.83
CA ILE A 19 -12.74 -25.18 -5.21
C ILE A 19 -14.11 -25.80 -5.55
N PHE A 20 -14.24 -27.13 -5.50
CA PHE A 20 -15.49 -27.79 -5.85
C PHE A 20 -16.58 -27.48 -4.81
N GLY A 21 -17.77 -27.11 -5.29
CA GLY A 21 -18.94 -26.83 -4.43
C GLY A 21 -19.10 -25.38 -3.98
N TYR A 22 -18.33 -24.44 -4.54
CA TYR A 22 -18.48 -23.01 -4.29
C TYR A 22 -19.17 -22.30 -5.47
N ASP A 23 -20.02 -21.32 -5.15
CA ASP A 23 -20.77 -20.53 -6.14
C ASP A 23 -20.01 -19.29 -6.64
N ALA A 24 -19.00 -18.84 -5.88
CA ALA A 24 -18.23 -17.64 -6.20
C ALA A 24 -16.76 -17.77 -5.78
N LEU A 25 -15.88 -17.11 -6.53
CA LEU A 25 -14.45 -17.00 -6.25
C LEU A 25 -14.06 -15.52 -6.21
N ILE A 26 -13.52 -15.07 -5.08
CA ILE A 26 -12.92 -13.75 -4.94
C ILE A 26 -11.41 -13.95 -4.83
N TRP A 27 -10.64 -13.25 -5.65
CA TRP A 27 -9.19 -13.26 -5.59
C TRP A 27 -8.62 -11.84 -5.61
N ASN A 28 -7.36 -11.72 -5.20
CA ASN A 28 -6.54 -10.56 -5.48
C ASN A 28 -5.25 -11.04 -6.18
N THR A 29 -4.83 -10.37 -7.23
CA THR A 29 -3.60 -10.68 -7.97
C THR A 29 -2.68 -9.47 -7.95
N LYS A 30 -1.39 -9.70 -7.67
CA LYS A 30 -0.36 -8.67 -7.86
C LYS A 30 -0.11 -8.38 -9.34
N HIS A 31 -0.48 -9.29 -10.23
CA HIS A 31 -0.26 -9.20 -11.66
C HIS A 31 -1.53 -8.74 -12.38
N LYS A 32 -1.34 -7.98 -13.46
CA LYS A 32 -2.44 -7.56 -14.35
C LYS A 32 -3.19 -8.81 -14.85
N LEU A 33 -4.51 -8.68 -14.98
CA LEU A 33 -5.33 -9.73 -15.58
C LEU A 33 -4.85 -9.97 -17.02
N THR A 34 -4.26 -11.14 -17.27
CA THR A 34 -3.84 -11.61 -18.60
C THR A 34 -4.53 -12.92 -18.92
N GLU A 35 -4.58 -13.30 -20.20
CA GLU A 35 -5.13 -14.59 -20.65
C GLU A 35 -4.43 -15.80 -20.03
N GLU A 36 -3.19 -15.64 -19.57
CA GLU A 36 -2.43 -16.68 -18.85
C GLU A 36 -3.00 -16.95 -17.44
N ILE A 37 -3.64 -15.94 -16.82
CA ILE A 37 -4.19 -16.02 -15.46
C ILE A 37 -5.69 -16.32 -15.50
N LEU A 38 -6.40 -15.79 -16.50
CA LEU A 38 -7.84 -16.00 -16.65
C LEU A 38 -8.26 -16.08 -18.11
N ASP A 39 -8.85 -17.21 -18.49
CA ASP A 39 -9.45 -17.41 -19.81
C ASP A 39 -10.86 -16.80 -19.85
N LEU A 40 -10.97 -15.63 -20.47
CA LEU A 40 -12.23 -14.91 -20.62
C LEU A 40 -13.20 -15.63 -21.57
N ALA A 41 -12.70 -16.30 -22.61
CA ALA A 41 -13.55 -16.99 -23.57
C ALA A 41 -14.25 -18.18 -22.90
N GLU A 42 -13.53 -18.90 -22.04
CA GLU A 42 -14.10 -20.02 -21.30
C GLU A 42 -15.12 -19.57 -20.23
N LEU A 43 -14.89 -18.42 -19.59
CA LEU A 43 -15.89 -17.83 -18.68
C LEU A 43 -17.19 -17.48 -19.41
N ILE A 44 -17.08 -16.82 -20.57
CA ILE A 44 -18.24 -16.45 -21.40
C ILE A 44 -18.97 -17.71 -21.86
N ARG A 45 -18.23 -18.73 -22.35
CA ARG A 45 -18.81 -20.01 -22.79
C ARG A 45 -19.59 -20.72 -21.68
N ARG A 46 -19.16 -20.58 -20.43
CA ARG A 46 -19.82 -21.16 -19.25
C ARG A 46 -20.90 -20.26 -18.65
N GLY A 47 -21.07 -19.03 -19.15
CA GLY A 47 -22.01 -18.05 -18.59
C GLY A 47 -21.64 -17.60 -17.18
N LEU A 48 -20.34 -17.61 -16.83
CA LEU A 48 -19.87 -17.21 -15.51
C LEU A 48 -19.63 -15.69 -15.48
N PRO A 49 -20.32 -14.93 -14.61
CA PRO A 49 -20.12 -13.50 -14.51
C PRO A 49 -18.75 -13.17 -13.89
N LEU A 50 -18.08 -12.16 -14.45
CA LEU A 50 -16.81 -11.64 -13.95
C LEU A 50 -16.97 -10.16 -13.61
N GLY A 51 -16.58 -9.78 -12.40
CA GLY A 51 -16.58 -8.39 -11.94
C GLY A 51 -15.21 -7.95 -11.42
N ASN A 52 -14.98 -6.64 -11.40
CA ASN A 52 -13.83 -6.01 -10.76
C ASN A 52 -14.24 -4.69 -10.08
N THR A 53 -13.30 -4.06 -9.38
CA THR A 53 -13.50 -2.76 -8.73
C THR A 53 -12.62 -1.72 -9.42
N PRO A 54 -13.03 -1.18 -10.58
CA PRO A 54 -12.25 -0.17 -11.28
C PRO A 54 -12.29 1.15 -10.51
N ASN A 55 -11.21 1.94 -10.61
CA ASN A 55 -11.11 3.32 -10.12
C ASN A 55 -11.30 3.53 -8.60
N VAL A 56 -11.30 2.46 -7.79
CA VAL A 56 -11.49 2.57 -6.33
C VAL A 56 -10.23 3.00 -5.57
N LEU A 57 -9.08 3.08 -6.25
CA LEU A 57 -7.79 3.42 -5.66
C LEU A 57 -7.28 4.79 -6.09
N ASP A 58 -7.96 5.48 -7.00
CA ASP A 58 -7.44 6.68 -7.67
C ASP A 58 -7.15 7.80 -6.66
N ASP A 59 -8.12 8.10 -5.80
CA ASP A 59 -7.98 9.12 -4.75
C ASP A 59 -6.90 8.72 -3.71
N ALA A 60 -6.89 7.46 -3.28
CA ALA A 60 -5.89 6.97 -2.33
C ALA A 60 -4.46 7.03 -2.89
N VAL A 61 -4.28 6.76 -4.19
CA VAL A 61 -3.00 6.88 -4.88
C VAL A 61 -2.60 8.35 -5.01
N ALA A 62 -3.55 9.25 -5.29
CA ALA A 62 -3.30 10.68 -5.34
C ALA A 62 -2.83 11.22 -3.98
N ASP A 63 -3.52 10.87 -2.89
CA ASP A 63 -3.18 11.28 -1.52
C ASP A 63 -1.77 10.84 -1.12
N ILE A 64 -1.41 9.59 -1.39
CA ILE A 64 -0.08 9.07 -1.12
C ILE A 64 0.96 9.80 -1.97
N THR A 65 0.65 10.10 -3.24
CA THR A 65 1.57 10.80 -4.15
C THR A 65 1.87 12.21 -3.63
N VAL A 66 0.84 12.96 -3.23
CA VAL A 66 1.01 14.31 -2.65
C VAL A 66 1.74 14.24 -1.32
N GLY A 67 1.41 13.28 -0.45
CA GLY A 67 2.10 13.07 0.81
C GLY A 67 3.59 12.78 0.64
N LEU A 68 3.95 11.92 -0.32
CA LEU A 68 5.35 11.62 -0.66
C LEU A 68 6.07 12.84 -1.23
N LEU A 69 5.42 13.61 -2.10
CA LEU A 69 5.99 14.84 -2.67
C LEU A 69 6.34 15.85 -1.58
N ILE A 70 5.41 16.12 -0.65
CA ILE A 70 5.65 17.04 0.48
C ILE A 70 6.73 16.48 1.40
N GLY A 71 6.64 15.19 1.75
CA GLY A 71 7.60 14.54 2.64
C GLY A 71 9.03 14.58 2.12
N ALA A 72 9.20 14.39 0.81
CA ALA A 72 10.49 14.52 0.13
C ALA A 72 10.96 15.98 0.08
N ALA A 73 10.10 16.92 -0.34
CA ALA A 73 10.45 18.33 -0.50
C ALA A 73 10.79 19.03 0.83
N ARG A 74 10.21 18.59 1.95
CA ARG A 74 10.37 19.18 3.28
C ARG A 74 11.28 18.38 4.21
N GLY A 75 11.87 17.28 3.73
CA GLY A 75 12.79 16.46 4.53
C GLY A 75 12.13 15.80 5.74
N PHE A 76 10.84 15.44 5.66
CA PHE A 76 10.07 14.93 6.80
C PHE A 76 10.72 13.71 7.46
N LYS A 77 11.33 12.80 6.67
CA LYS A 77 11.97 11.62 7.24
C LYS A 77 13.15 11.99 8.15
N ALA A 78 13.98 12.94 7.75
CA ALA A 78 15.10 13.42 8.55
C ALA A 78 14.62 14.20 9.78
N GLY A 79 13.62 15.08 9.61
CA GLY A 79 13.03 15.82 10.72
C GLY A 79 12.40 14.91 11.79
N ILE A 80 11.69 13.85 11.38
CA ILE A 80 11.14 12.85 12.31
C ILE A 80 12.27 12.15 13.06
N GLN A 81 13.32 11.71 12.37
CA GLN A 81 14.46 11.05 13.01
C GLN A 81 15.17 11.94 14.04
N GLU A 82 15.29 13.24 13.75
CA GLU A 82 15.85 14.22 14.68
C GLU A 82 14.99 14.37 15.93
N VAL A 83 13.67 14.55 15.77
CA VAL A 83 12.74 14.65 16.90
C VAL A 83 12.72 13.38 17.73
N GLU A 84 12.65 12.21 17.09
CA GLU A 84 12.71 10.91 17.79
C GLU A 84 13.99 10.77 18.63
N SER A 85 15.14 11.18 18.07
CA SER A 85 16.43 11.21 18.78
C SER A 85 16.41 12.15 19.99
N MET A 86 15.86 13.37 19.82
CA MET A 86 15.73 14.36 20.90
C MET A 86 14.81 13.90 22.02
N VAL A 87 13.73 13.18 21.70
CA VAL A 87 12.84 12.60 22.70
C VAL A 87 13.57 11.51 23.47
N TYR A 88 14.27 10.61 22.77
CA TYR A 88 15.02 9.52 23.39
C TYR A 88 16.12 10.01 24.33
N ASN A 89 16.88 11.04 23.94
CA ASN A 89 18.00 11.55 24.73
C ASN A 89 17.61 12.64 25.74
N GLY A 90 16.31 12.98 25.84
CA GLY A 90 15.80 13.99 26.76
C GLY A 90 16.01 15.45 26.36
N ALA A 91 16.68 15.74 25.24
CA ALA A 91 16.88 17.10 24.73
C ALA A 91 15.55 17.79 24.41
N TRP A 92 14.52 17.02 24.05
CA TRP A 92 13.19 17.56 23.77
C TRP A 92 12.55 18.25 24.98
N ALA A 93 12.75 17.72 26.19
CA ALA A 93 12.25 18.34 27.42
C ALA A 93 12.89 19.71 27.69
N VAL A 94 14.18 19.86 27.34
CA VAL A 94 14.92 21.12 27.47
C VAL A 94 14.41 22.16 26.47
N ILE A 95 14.15 21.75 25.23
CA ILE A 95 13.58 22.64 24.20
C ILE A 95 12.16 23.10 24.58
N LEU A 96 11.31 22.18 25.04
CA LEU A 96 9.96 22.51 25.52
C LEU A 96 10.01 23.48 26.70
N LEU A 97 10.89 23.25 27.67
CA LEU A 97 11.07 24.15 28.81
C LEU A 97 11.54 25.54 28.36
N ALA A 98 12.52 25.61 27.44
CA ALA A 98 12.99 26.87 26.90
C ALA A 98 11.90 27.63 26.12
N ALA A 99 11.06 26.93 25.35
CA ALA A 99 9.92 27.52 24.68
C ALA A 99 8.87 28.06 25.67
N GLN A 100 8.58 27.30 26.73
CA GLN A 100 7.64 27.70 27.80
C GLN A 100 8.15 28.91 28.60
N LEU A 101 9.46 28.96 28.87
CA LEU A 101 10.08 30.09 29.53
C LEU A 101 10.13 31.30 28.59
N GLY A 102 10.44 31.09 27.32
CA GLY A 102 10.41 32.13 26.30
C GLY A 102 9.03 32.78 26.17
N SER A 103 7.95 32.00 26.13
CA SER A 103 6.58 32.54 26.10
C SER A 103 6.23 33.30 27.39
N SER A 104 6.71 32.85 28.55
CA SER A 104 6.51 33.60 29.82
C SER A 104 7.25 34.93 29.89
N VAL A 105 8.33 35.11 29.11
CA VAL A 105 9.13 36.34 29.08
C VAL A 105 8.62 37.33 28.04
N TRP A 106 8.12 36.84 26.90
CA TRP A 106 7.66 37.69 25.79
C TRP A 106 6.16 37.97 25.77
N GLY A 107 5.37 37.34 26.66
CA GLY A 107 4.01 37.73 27.03
C GLY A 107 3.06 38.07 25.86
N GLU A 108 2.24 37.10 25.47
CA GLU A 108 0.83 37.40 25.21
C GLU A 108 0.02 37.09 26.48
#